data_AF-A0AAE9JJH0-F1
#
_entry.id   AF-A0AAE9JJH0-F1
#
_cell.length_a   1.000
_cell.length_b   1.000
_cell.length_c   1.000
_cell.angle_alpha   90.00
_cell.angle_beta   90.00
_cell.angle_gamma   90.00
#
_symmetry.space_group_name_H-M   'P 1'
#
loop_
_entity.id
_entity.type
_entity.pdbx_description
1 polymer ?
#
loop_
_entity_poly.entity_id
_entity_poly.type
_entity_poly.pdbx_seq_one_letter_code
_entity_poly.pdbx_strand_id
1 'polypeptide(L)'
;MFSTVYRFFTGTEWDEDTEKRREFNETGKSCSEKGSASENGGMMWNEVLHTKGLAASLHADVKFEEFQQECTLLRDQYRAFNNEYDNIEPQLIRTNNCMKKATPIKPFDLEKCISALRNFRNQTVEISVFGSEDESYYQGLISQASELVRKIFKDINIIKATNEGYDHKECSDNVNIDENLTRISENRQELSILMQKFNVIGKNHLQEALAIQMEKKDDRKTRSC
;
A
#
# COMPACT_ATOMS: atom_id res chain seq x y z
N MET A 1 0.68 6.70 -31.69
CA MET A 1 1.07 5.33 -31.33
C MET A 1 1.41 5.33 -29.85
N PHE A 2 0.70 4.52 -29.07
CA PHE A 2 1.11 3.77 -27.86
C PHE A 2 -0.19 3.44 -27.10
N SER A 3 -0.69 2.24 -27.37
CA SER A 3 -1.77 1.59 -26.65
C SER A 3 -1.12 0.48 -25.84
N THR A 4 -1.20 0.55 -24.52
CA THR A 4 -0.86 -0.57 -23.65
C THR A 4 -2.00 -0.77 -22.67
N VAL A 5 -2.84 -1.76 -23.00
CA VAL A 5 -3.93 -2.26 -22.17
C VAL A 5 -3.35 -3.19 -21.11
N TYR A 6 -3.50 -2.86 -19.83
CA TYR A 6 -3.28 -3.82 -18.74
C TYR A 6 -4.63 -4.31 -18.22
N ARG A 7 -4.94 -5.58 -18.50
CA ARG A 7 -6.03 -6.35 -17.87
C ARG A 7 -5.58 -6.80 -16.49
N PHE A 8 -6.31 -6.42 -15.45
CA PHE A 8 -6.22 -7.04 -14.12
C PHE A 8 -7.30 -8.12 -13.99
N PHE A 9 -6.88 -9.31 -13.55
CA PHE A 9 -7.75 -10.42 -13.15
C PHE A 9 -8.47 -10.06 -11.84
N THR A 10 -9.79 -10.30 -11.78
CA THR A 10 -10.59 -10.28 -10.53
C THR A 10 -11.30 -11.62 -10.37
N GLY A 11 -11.19 -12.19 -9.18
CA GLY A 11 -11.81 -13.44 -8.73
C GLY A 11 -10.86 -14.10 -7.74
N THR A 12 -11.21 -14.35 -6.49
CA THR A 12 -12.41 -15.08 -6.05
C THR A 12 -12.93 -14.67 -4.67
N GLU A 13 -14.26 -14.68 -4.57
CA GLU A 13 -15.10 -15.01 -3.40
C GLU A 13 -14.43 -15.90 -2.35
N TRP A 14 -14.67 -15.61 -1.07
CA TRP A 14 -14.48 -16.54 0.04
C TRP A 14 -15.71 -16.51 0.94
N ASP A 15 -16.42 -17.64 0.92
CA ASP A 15 -17.56 -18.00 1.76
C ASP A 15 -17.14 -18.24 3.22
N GLU A 16 -18.10 -17.96 4.10
CA GLU A 16 -18.17 -18.34 5.51
C GLU A 16 -18.13 -19.87 5.69
N ASP A 17 -17.31 -20.35 6.63
CA ASP A 17 -17.62 -21.42 7.62
C ASP A 17 -16.32 -22.11 8.07
N THR A 18 -16.04 -22.13 9.37
CA THR A 18 -16.06 -23.36 10.19
C THR A 18 -15.42 -23.14 11.55
N GLU A 19 -16.31 -22.99 12.53
CA GLU A 19 -16.08 -23.25 13.93
C GLU A 19 -16.07 -24.78 14.19
N LYS A 20 -15.19 -25.21 15.12
CA LYS A 20 -15.14 -26.48 15.90
C LYS A 20 -13.83 -27.27 15.74
N ARG A 21 -13.06 -27.35 16.84
CA ARG A 21 -12.65 -28.62 17.48
C ARG A 21 -11.60 -28.34 18.56
N ARG A 22 -11.92 -28.68 19.82
CA ARG A 22 -11.21 -29.67 20.65
C ARG A 22 -11.74 -29.65 22.08
N GLU A 23 -12.74 -30.48 22.33
CA GLU A 23 -12.91 -31.16 23.61
C GLU A 23 -12.55 -32.62 23.39
N PHE A 24 -11.60 -33.16 24.16
CA PHE A 24 -11.58 -34.58 24.51
C PHE A 24 -10.71 -34.80 25.76
N ASN A 25 -11.41 -35.18 26.84
CA ASN A 25 -11.07 -36.07 27.96
C ASN A 25 -9.75 -35.93 28.73
N GLU A 26 -9.85 -35.89 30.07
CA GLU A 26 -9.64 -37.11 30.86
C GLU A 26 -10.19 -37.02 32.29
N THR A 27 -10.74 -38.14 32.76
CA THR A 27 -11.38 -38.37 34.04
C THR A 27 -10.45 -39.16 34.98
N GLY A 28 -10.31 -38.70 36.22
CA GLY A 28 -10.40 -39.56 37.41
C GLY A 28 -9.13 -40.16 38.08
N LYS A 29 -8.88 -39.69 39.32
CA LYS A 29 -8.37 -40.38 40.56
C LYS A 29 -6.95 -41.00 40.52
N SER A 30 -6.18 -41.13 41.61
CA SER A 30 -6.11 -40.60 42.99
C SER A 30 -4.85 -41.21 43.66
N CYS A 31 -4.39 -40.60 44.77
CA CYS A 31 -3.55 -41.13 45.86
C CYS A 31 -2.05 -40.75 45.95
N SER A 32 -1.64 -40.60 47.21
CA SER A 32 -0.43 -40.05 47.86
C SER A 32 0.91 -40.66 47.39
N GLU A 33 2.11 -40.14 47.65
CA GLU A 33 2.65 -39.57 48.89
C GLU A 33 4.05 -38.96 48.64
N LYS A 34 4.54 -38.20 49.62
CA LYS A 34 5.79 -37.42 49.75
C LYS A 34 7.05 -37.94 49.03
N GLY A 35 7.82 -37.01 48.45
CA GLY A 35 9.25 -37.18 48.21
C GLY A 35 9.88 -36.10 47.32
N SER A 36 11.00 -35.54 47.77
CA SER A 36 11.99 -34.72 47.04
C SER A 36 11.55 -33.39 46.43
N ALA A 37 11.82 -32.30 47.16
CA ALA A 37 12.19 -31.03 46.58
C ALA A 37 13.53 -31.15 45.82
N SER A 38 13.71 -30.28 44.82
CA SER A 38 14.94 -29.99 44.07
C SER A 38 15.20 -30.81 42.79
N GLU A 39 14.43 -30.54 41.72
CA GLU A 39 14.96 -30.64 40.34
C GLU A 39 14.13 -29.94 39.24
N ASN A 40 13.00 -29.30 39.56
CA ASN A 40 12.12 -28.67 38.54
C ASN A 40 12.36 -27.18 38.25
N GLY A 41 13.42 -26.58 38.81
CA GLY A 41 13.72 -25.17 38.56
C GLY A 41 14.17 -24.90 37.12
N GLY A 42 15.06 -25.73 36.57
CA GLY A 42 15.69 -25.50 35.26
C GLY A 42 14.78 -25.71 34.05
N MET A 43 13.84 -26.66 34.11
CA MET A 43 12.93 -26.94 32.98
C MET A 43 11.86 -25.86 32.80
N MET A 44 11.37 -25.28 33.90
CA MET A 44 10.36 -24.22 33.85
C MET A 44 10.91 -22.93 33.22
N TRP A 45 12.21 -22.62 33.40
CA TRP A 45 12.85 -21.47 32.75
C TRP A 45 13.00 -21.68 31.24
N ASN A 46 13.31 -22.89 30.78
CA ASN A 46 13.37 -23.19 29.34
C ASN A 46 11.98 -23.10 28.70
N GLU A 47 10.92 -23.66 29.30
CA GLU A 47 9.55 -23.50 28.79
C GLU A 47 9.08 -22.02 28.79
N VAL A 48 9.42 -21.24 29.82
CA VAL A 48 9.11 -19.80 29.88
C VAL A 48 9.92 -18.99 28.86
N LEU A 49 11.17 -19.38 28.57
CA LEU A 49 11.99 -18.75 27.54
C LEU A 49 11.53 -19.13 26.13
N HIS A 50 11.12 -20.37 25.90
CA HIS A 50 10.55 -20.83 24.64
C HIS A 50 9.19 -20.19 24.36
N THR A 51 8.33 -20.03 25.37
CA THR A 51 7.05 -19.32 25.22
C THR A 51 7.23 -17.83 24.98
N LYS A 52 8.20 -17.17 25.63
CA LYS A 52 8.55 -15.77 25.33
C LYS A 52 9.13 -15.59 23.93
N GLY A 53 9.99 -16.51 23.48
CA GLY A 53 10.53 -16.52 22.12
C GLY A 53 9.45 -16.73 21.06
N LEU A 54 8.53 -17.67 21.30
CA LEU A 54 7.37 -17.91 20.43
C LEU A 54 6.41 -16.72 20.42
N ALA A 55 6.12 -16.13 21.57
CA ALA A 55 5.28 -14.93 21.66
C ALA A 55 5.93 -13.72 20.96
N ALA A 56 7.24 -13.55 21.09
CA ALA A 56 7.98 -12.51 20.38
C ALA A 56 7.99 -12.73 18.86
N SER A 57 8.13 -13.99 18.40
CA SER A 57 8.02 -14.34 16.98
C SER A 57 6.62 -14.07 16.43
N LEU A 58 5.58 -14.54 17.14
CA LEU A 58 4.19 -14.31 16.74
C LEU A 58 3.86 -12.81 16.70
N HIS A 59 4.35 -12.05 17.67
CA HIS A 59 4.16 -10.60 17.71
C HIS A 59 4.91 -9.86 16.59
N ALA A 60 6.07 -10.37 16.15
CA ALA A 60 6.78 -9.83 15.00
C ALA A 60 6.03 -10.12 13.68
N ASP A 61 5.48 -11.33 13.53
CA ASP A 61 4.70 -11.72 12.35
C ASP A 61 3.43 -10.86 12.20
N VAL A 62 2.69 -10.62 13.30
CA VAL A 62 1.49 -9.74 13.28
C VAL A 62 1.84 -8.32 12.84
N LYS A 63 2.93 -7.73 13.35
CA LYS A 63 3.32 -6.36 12.96
C LYS A 63 3.76 -6.25 11.51
N PHE A 64 4.41 -7.30 10.99
CA PHE A 64 4.78 -7.33 9.59
C PHE A 64 3.53 -7.38 8.69
N GLU A 65 2.51 -8.15 9.07
CA GLU A 65 1.23 -8.19 8.36
C GLU A 65 0.52 -6.84 8.37
N GLU A 66 0.50 -6.14 9.52
CA GLU A 66 0.00 -4.77 9.63
C GLU A 66 0.75 -3.82 8.68
N PHE A 67 2.09 -3.87 8.68
CA PHE A 67 2.92 -3.08 7.76
C PHE A 67 2.61 -3.38 6.27
N GLN A 68 2.39 -4.65 5.93
CA GLN A 68 2.02 -5.05 4.57
C GLN A 68 0.65 -4.52 4.15
N GLN A 69 -0.33 -4.52 5.06
CA GLN A 69 -1.65 -3.94 4.83
C GLN A 69 -1.56 -2.42 4.61
N GLU A 70 -0.80 -1.73 5.45
CA GLU A 70 -0.51 -0.29 5.32
C GLU A 70 0.16 0.05 3.97
N CYS A 71 1.13 -0.76 3.52
CA CYS A 71 1.76 -0.61 2.21
C CYS A 71 0.77 -0.83 1.06
N THR A 72 -0.20 -1.73 1.24
CA THR A 72 -1.26 -1.97 0.25
C THR A 72 -2.22 -0.79 0.17
N LEU A 73 -2.66 -0.28 1.31
CA LEU A 73 -3.50 0.90 1.38
C LEU A 73 -2.82 2.13 0.77
N LEU A 74 -1.53 2.34 1.04
CA LEU A 74 -0.73 3.41 0.42
C LEU A 74 -0.75 3.33 -1.12
N ARG A 75 -0.57 2.13 -1.67
CA ARG A 75 -0.61 1.90 -3.13
C ARG A 75 -2.00 2.09 -3.72
N ASP A 76 -3.04 1.70 -2.99
CA ASP A 76 -4.43 1.90 -3.41
C ASP A 76 -4.79 3.39 -3.46
N GLN A 77 -4.37 4.17 -2.46
CA GLN A 77 -4.55 5.63 -2.48
C GLN A 77 -3.77 6.30 -3.62
N TYR A 78 -2.54 5.86 -3.88
CA TYR A 78 -1.78 6.30 -5.06
C TYR A 78 -2.53 5.99 -6.36
N ARG A 79 -3.07 4.78 -6.51
CA ARG A 79 -3.83 4.38 -7.70
C ARG A 79 -5.11 5.22 -7.86
N ALA A 80 -5.83 5.47 -6.78
CA ALA A 80 -7.01 6.32 -6.77
C ALA A 80 -6.66 7.73 -7.26
N PHE A 81 -5.61 8.34 -6.72
CA PHE A 81 -5.12 9.64 -7.19
C PHE A 81 -4.75 9.62 -8.69
N ASN A 82 -3.99 8.62 -9.13
CA ASN A 82 -3.59 8.52 -10.54
C ASN A 82 -4.78 8.42 -11.48
N ASN A 83 -5.78 7.61 -11.15
CA ASN A 83 -6.98 7.46 -11.98
C ASN A 83 -7.73 8.81 -12.11
N GLU A 84 -7.90 9.53 -11.00
CA GLU A 84 -8.53 10.86 -11.02
C GLU A 84 -7.71 11.87 -11.81
N TYR A 85 -6.37 11.81 -11.72
CA TYR A 85 -5.51 12.68 -12.52
C TYR A 85 -5.59 12.35 -14.02
N ASP A 86 -5.52 11.08 -14.40
CA ASP A 86 -5.58 10.65 -15.81
C ASP A 86 -6.93 11.02 -16.45
N ASN A 87 -8.00 11.05 -15.65
CA ASN A 87 -9.31 11.52 -16.09
C ASN A 87 -9.35 13.04 -16.38
N ILE A 88 -8.57 13.85 -15.64
CA ILE A 88 -8.59 15.32 -15.73
C ILE A 88 -7.46 15.89 -16.60
N GLU A 89 -6.38 15.14 -16.80
CA GLU A 89 -5.19 15.57 -17.57
C GLU A 89 -5.53 16.09 -18.97
N PRO A 90 -6.40 15.44 -19.78
CA PRO A 90 -6.76 15.97 -21.11
C PRO A 90 -7.43 17.35 -21.02
N GLN A 91 -8.18 17.61 -19.94
CA GLN A 91 -8.86 18.87 -19.70
C GLN A 91 -7.85 19.93 -19.29
N LEU A 92 -6.87 19.58 -18.45
CA LEU A 92 -5.74 20.45 -18.09
C LEU A 92 -4.91 20.87 -19.31
N ILE A 93 -4.58 19.91 -20.19
CA ILE A 93 -3.86 20.18 -21.44
C ILE A 93 -4.68 21.13 -22.33
N ARG A 94 -5.98 20.90 -22.44
CA ARG A 94 -6.88 21.79 -23.20
C ARG A 94 -6.91 23.19 -22.60
N THR A 95 -7.05 23.30 -21.29
CA THR A 95 -7.06 24.57 -20.55
C THR A 95 -5.78 25.36 -20.80
N ASN A 96 -4.63 24.70 -20.69
CA ASN A 96 -3.34 25.30 -20.99
C ASN A 96 -3.25 25.81 -22.44
N ASN A 97 -3.73 25.03 -23.40
CA ASN A 97 -3.78 25.47 -24.80
C ASN A 97 -4.73 26.66 -25.02
N CYS A 98 -5.83 26.74 -24.27
CA CYS A 98 -6.73 27.89 -24.30
C CYS A 98 -6.05 29.13 -23.73
N MET A 99 -5.34 29.00 -22.61
CA MET A 99 -4.56 30.07 -21.98
C MET A 99 -3.53 30.66 -22.95
N LYS A 100 -2.72 29.80 -23.59
CA LYS A 100 -1.72 30.20 -24.60
C LYS A 100 -2.29 30.93 -25.81
N LYS A 101 -3.57 30.68 -26.14
CA LYS A 101 -4.26 31.30 -27.27
C LYS A 101 -5.11 32.50 -26.86
N ALA A 102 -5.09 32.88 -25.58
CA ALA A 102 -6.00 33.89 -25.01
C ALA A 102 -7.47 33.62 -25.35
N THR A 103 -7.92 32.37 -25.22
CA THR A 103 -9.30 31.95 -25.55
C THR A 103 -10.07 31.49 -24.30
N PRO A 104 -11.41 31.60 -24.31
CA PRO A 104 -12.23 31.15 -23.19
C PRO A 104 -11.98 29.69 -22.81
N ILE A 105 -11.81 29.45 -21.51
CA ILE A 105 -11.64 28.11 -20.93
C ILE A 105 -13.02 27.54 -20.62
N LYS A 106 -13.21 26.24 -20.88
CA LYS A 106 -14.40 25.53 -20.43
C LYS A 106 -14.27 25.17 -18.95
N PRO A 107 -15.32 25.32 -18.13
CA PRO A 107 -15.29 24.85 -16.76
C PRO A 107 -14.93 23.37 -16.69
N PHE A 108 -14.09 23.01 -15.73
CA PHE A 108 -13.74 21.64 -15.38
C PHE A 108 -13.56 21.54 -13.87
N ASP A 109 -13.71 20.33 -13.33
CA ASP A 109 -13.69 20.07 -11.90
C ASP A 109 -12.40 19.36 -11.48
N LEU A 110 -11.66 19.97 -10.56
CA LEU A 110 -10.45 19.41 -9.96
C LEU A 110 -10.69 18.80 -8.57
N GLU A 111 -11.88 18.94 -7.99
CA GLU A 111 -12.12 18.59 -6.59
C GLU A 111 -11.94 17.11 -6.31
N LYS A 112 -12.32 16.23 -7.25
CA LYS A 112 -12.09 14.79 -7.11
C LYS A 112 -10.60 14.45 -7.07
N CYS A 113 -9.81 15.03 -7.98
CA CYS A 113 -8.37 14.85 -8.03
C CYS A 113 -7.69 15.39 -6.75
N ILE A 114 -8.10 16.57 -6.29
CA ILE A 114 -7.59 17.19 -5.05
C ILE A 114 -7.94 16.33 -3.83
N SER A 115 -9.16 15.80 -3.78
CA SER A 115 -9.62 14.94 -2.69
C SER A 115 -8.85 13.62 -2.65
N ALA A 116 -8.66 12.96 -3.79
CA ALA A 116 -7.86 11.74 -3.89
C ALA A 116 -6.40 11.98 -3.49
N LEU A 117 -5.80 13.10 -3.94
CA LEU A 117 -4.44 13.47 -3.54
C LEU A 117 -4.34 13.77 -2.03
N ARG A 118 -5.39 14.36 -1.43
CA ARG A 118 -5.44 14.59 0.01
C ARG A 118 -5.49 13.28 0.79
N ASN A 119 -6.30 12.31 0.35
CA ASN A 119 -6.35 10.99 0.97
C ASN A 119 -4.99 10.28 0.88
N PHE A 120 -4.35 10.35 -0.29
CA PHE A 120 -3.01 9.79 -0.46
C PHE A 120 -1.98 10.47 0.45
N ARG A 121 -2.01 11.81 0.57
CA ARG A 121 -1.18 12.54 1.52
C ARG A 121 -1.39 12.07 2.96
N ASN A 122 -2.65 11.96 3.39
CA ASN A 122 -2.95 11.51 4.74
C ASN A 122 -2.38 10.11 4.99
N GLN A 123 -2.53 9.20 4.02
CA GLN A 123 -1.93 7.87 4.11
C GLN A 123 -0.41 7.90 4.23
N THR A 124 0.30 8.82 3.53
CA THR A 124 1.76 8.96 3.70
C THR A 124 2.19 9.43 5.09
N VAL A 125 1.28 10.02 5.86
CA VAL A 125 1.53 10.49 7.23
C VAL A 125 1.14 9.42 8.26
N GLU A 126 0.08 8.68 7.98
CA GLU A 126 -0.49 7.68 8.89
C GLU A 126 0.24 6.33 8.85
N ILE A 127 0.84 5.98 7.71
CA ILE A 127 1.55 4.71 7.53
C ILE A 127 2.63 4.51 8.61
N SER A 128 2.52 3.39 9.32
CA SER A 128 3.52 2.93 10.27
C SER A 128 4.51 2.00 9.59
N VAL A 129 5.82 2.23 9.76
CA VAL A 129 6.88 1.30 9.32
C VAL A 129 7.22 0.24 10.36
N PHE A 130 6.59 0.31 11.52
CA PHE A 130 6.85 -0.57 12.64
C PHE A 130 6.52 -2.02 12.26
N GLY A 131 7.47 -2.92 12.48
CA GLY A 131 7.34 -4.32 12.06
C GLY A 131 7.89 -4.64 10.68
N SER A 132 8.37 -3.64 9.94
CA SER A 132 9.21 -3.91 8.77
C SER A 132 10.60 -4.42 9.19
N GLU A 133 11.23 -5.25 8.36
CA GLU A 133 12.58 -5.77 8.62
C GLU A 133 13.67 -4.67 8.55
N ASP A 134 13.37 -3.55 7.88
CA ASP A 134 14.25 -2.37 7.75
C ASP A 134 13.44 -1.07 7.86
N GLU A 135 13.11 -0.68 9.09
CA GLU A 135 12.29 0.50 9.38
C GLU A 135 12.93 1.78 8.85
N SER A 136 14.27 1.90 8.91
CA SER A 136 14.96 3.10 8.44
C SER A 136 14.85 3.27 6.93
N TYR A 137 14.94 2.17 6.18
CA TYR A 137 14.75 2.18 4.73
C TYR A 137 13.33 2.62 4.36
N TYR A 138 12.30 1.99 4.94
CA TYR A 138 10.91 2.31 4.62
C TYR A 138 10.50 3.70 5.08
N GLN A 139 11.02 4.17 6.23
CA GLN A 139 10.81 5.55 6.68
C GLN A 139 11.40 6.55 5.67
N GLY A 140 12.56 6.23 5.09
CA GLY A 140 13.19 7.01 4.03
C GLY A 140 12.34 7.04 2.75
N LEU A 141 11.74 5.91 2.37
CA LEU A 141 10.84 5.84 1.21
C LEU A 141 9.55 6.64 1.42
N ILE A 142 8.94 6.55 2.62
CA ILE A 142 7.73 7.31 2.96
C ILE A 142 8.02 8.81 2.95
N SER A 143 9.17 9.21 3.48
CA SER A 143 9.60 10.62 3.46
C SER A 143 9.74 11.16 2.03
N GLN A 144 10.31 10.36 1.11
CA GLN A 144 10.39 10.71 -0.31
C GLN A 144 8.99 10.80 -0.95
N ALA A 145 8.12 9.82 -0.70
CA ALA A 145 6.76 9.84 -1.22
C ALA A 145 5.97 11.06 -0.72
N SER A 146 6.06 11.38 0.57
CA SER A 146 5.39 12.54 1.18
C SER A 146 5.83 13.86 0.55
N GLU A 147 7.13 14.03 0.27
CA GLU A 147 7.63 15.24 -0.38
C GLU A 147 7.16 15.36 -1.83
N LEU A 148 7.11 14.25 -2.59
CA LEU A 148 6.57 14.26 -3.95
C LEU A 148 5.08 14.60 -3.96
N VAL A 149 4.30 14.00 -3.05
CA VAL A 149 2.88 14.34 -2.88
C VAL A 149 2.71 15.82 -2.56
N ARG A 150 3.55 16.39 -1.68
CA ARG A 150 3.54 17.82 -1.36
C ARG A 150 3.81 18.70 -2.59
N LYS A 151 4.79 18.34 -3.42
CA LYS A 151 5.11 19.05 -4.66
C LYS A 151 3.94 19.01 -5.65
N ILE A 152 3.35 17.85 -5.87
CA ILE A 152 2.17 17.70 -6.75
C ILE A 152 1.00 18.54 -6.22
N PHE A 153 0.75 18.52 -4.91
CA PHE A 153 -0.32 19.31 -4.29
C PHE A 153 -0.14 20.80 -4.55
N LYS A 154 1.10 21.29 -4.45
CA LYS A 154 1.44 22.68 -4.75
C LYS A 154 1.17 23.02 -6.22
N ASP A 155 1.61 22.19 -7.16
CA ASP A 155 1.40 22.44 -8.59
C ASP A 155 -0.08 22.38 -8.99
N ILE A 156 -0.87 21.46 -8.44
CA ILE A 156 -2.33 21.43 -8.67
C ILE A 156 -3.02 22.69 -8.13
N ASN A 157 -2.63 23.16 -6.95
CA ASN A 157 -3.19 24.40 -6.39
C ASN A 157 -2.83 25.63 -7.22
N ILE A 158 -1.61 25.70 -7.77
CA ILE A 158 -1.21 26.76 -8.69
C ILE A 158 -2.11 26.71 -9.94
N ILE A 159 -2.29 25.54 -10.54
CA ILE A 159 -3.18 25.36 -11.70
C ILE A 159 -4.59 25.85 -11.40
N LYS A 160 -5.15 25.46 -10.24
CA LYS A 160 -6.48 25.87 -9.81
C LYS A 160 -6.58 27.40 -9.69
N ALA A 161 -5.64 28.03 -8.99
CA ALA A 161 -5.61 29.48 -8.82
C ALA A 161 -5.42 30.23 -10.16
N THR A 162 -4.55 29.74 -11.04
CA THR A 162 -4.34 30.30 -12.38
C THR A 162 -5.59 30.20 -13.23
N ASN A 163 -6.32 29.09 -13.15
CA ASN A 163 -7.58 28.91 -13.87
C ASN A 163 -8.71 29.81 -13.33
N GLU A 164 -8.82 29.95 -12.01
CA GLU A 164 -9.82 30.83 -11.36
C GLU A 164 -9.56 32.32 -11.65
N GLY A 165 -8.29 32.72 -11.72
CA GLY A 165 -7.88 34.09 -12.05
C GLY A 165 -7.76 34.38 -13.55
N TYR A 166 -8.11 33.43 -14.42
CA TYR A 166 -7.93 33.60 -15.86
C TYR A 166 -9.05 34.46 -16.48
N ASP A 167 -8.68 35.62 -17.02
CA ASP A 167 -9.52 36.37 -17.96
C ASP A 167 -8.87 36.46 -19.34
N HIS A 168 -9.48 35.78 -20.32
CA HIS A 168 -9.08 35.82 -21.72
C HIS A 168 -9.01 37.24 -22.34
N LYS A 169 -9.72 38.24 -21.81
CA LYS A 169 -9.72 39.61 -22.34
C LYS A 169 -8.55 40.46 -21.85
N GLU A 170 -8.00 40.11 -20.69
CA GLU A 170 -6.94 40.87 -20.01
C GLU A 170 -5.63 40.07 -19.90
N CYS A 171 -5.59 38.85 -20.45
CA CYS A 171 -4.42 37.99 -20.35
C CYS A 171 -3.22 38.53 -21.13
N SER A 172 -2.09 38.57 -20.44
CA SER A 172 -0.77 38.71 -21.06
C SER A 172 -0.33 37.39 -21.71
N ASP A 173 0.55 37.47 -22.72
CA ASP A 173 1.06 36.33 -23.49
C ASP A 173 1.79 35.24 -22.66
N ASN A 174 2.03 35.50 -21.36
CA ASN A 174 2.82 34.64 -20.49
C ASN A 174 2.00 33.78 -19.50
N VAL A 175 0.67 33.93 -19.43
CA VAL A 175 -0.14 33.12 -18.50
C VAL A 175 -0.35 31.72 -19.09
N ASN A 176 0.29 30.72 -18.50
CA ASN A 176 0.10 29.30 -18.84
C ASN A 176 0.44 28.41 -17.64
N ILE A 177 0.21 27.10 -17.79
CA ILE A 177 0.46 26.10 -16.74
C ILE A 177 1.40 24.98 -17.21
N ASP A 178 2.19 25.21 -18.27
CA ASP A 178 3.08 24.18 -18.86
C ASP A 178 4.04 23.59 -17.84
N GLU A 179 4.72 24.46 -17.09
CA GLU A 179 5.72 24.04 -16.12
C GLU A 179 5.09 23.22 -15.00
N ASN A 180 3.89 23.60 -14.54
CA ASN A 180 3.17 22.87 -13.51
C ASN A 180 2.76 21.48 -14.00
N LEU A 181 2.25 21.38 -15.24
CA LEU A 181 1.90 20.08 -15.83
C LEU A 181 3.13 19.18 -16.00
N THR A 182 4.24 19.76 -16.45
CA THR A 182 5.52 19.04 -16.60
C THR A 182 6.00 18.51 -15.25
N ARG A 183 6.07 19.36 -14.22
CA ARG A 183 6.48 18.94 -12.88
C ARG A 183 5.55 17.89 -12.28
N ILE A 184 4.23 17.98 -12.50
CA ILE A 184 3.31 16.95 -12.03
C ILE A 184 3.59 15.61 -12.72
N SER A 185 3.78 15.61 -14.04
CA SER A 185 4.09 14.39 -14.80
C SER A 185 5.37 13.72 -14.29
N GLU A 186 6.44 14.49 -14.11
CA GLU A 186 7.73 14.01 -13.58
C GLU A 186 7.58 13.44 -12.16
N ASN A 187 6.95 14.18 -11.25
CA ASN A 187 6.74 13.72 -9.88
C ASN A 187 5.84 12.47 -9.81
N ARG A 188 4.84 12.32 -10.71
CA ARG A 188 3.98 11.13 -10.80
C ARG A 188 4.77 9.90 -11.26
N GLN A 189 5.71 10.06 -12.18
CA GLN A 189 6.59 8.99 -12.63
C GLN A 189 7.52 8.54 -11.49
N GLU A 190 8.11 9.49 -10.76
CA GLU A 190 8.96 9.17 -9.61
C GLU A 190 8.17 8.46 -8.50
N LEU A 191 6.94 8.92 -8.21
CA LEU A 191 6.03 8.22 -7.31
C LEU A 191 5.72 6.80 -7.78
N SER A 192 5.53 6.57 -9.08
CA SER A 192 5.29 5.23 -9.62
C SER A 192 6.42 4.25 -9.27
N ILE A 193 7.66 4.71 -9.43
CA ILE A 193 8.86 3.94 -9.08
C ILE A 193 8.92 3.67 -7.57
N LEU A 194 8.60 4.67 -6.74
CA LEU A 194 8.55 4.48 -5.29
C LEU A 194 7.46 3.48 -4.87
N MET A 195 6.27 3.56 -5.45
CA MET A 195 5.14 2.66 -5.10
C MET A 195 5.43 1.20 -5.41
N GLN A 196 6.29 0.91 -6.40
CA GLN A 196 6.76 -0.45 -6.66
C GLN A 196 7.62 -1.01 -5.50
N LYS A 197 8.36 -0.15 -4.80
CA LYS A 197 9.20 -0.54 -3.65
C LYS A 197 8.37 -0.89 -2.41
N PHE A 198 7.11 -0.47 -2.36
CA PHE A 198 6.14 -0.85 -1.33
C PHE A 198 5.36 -2.14 -1.67
N ASN A 199 5.75 -2.86 -2.73
CA ASN A 199 5.20 -4.19 -3.00
C ASN A 199 5.85 -5.25 -2.09
N VAL A 200 5.56 -5.14 -0.80
CA VAL A 200 6.06 -6.05 0.24
C VAL A 200 5.27 -7.35 0.18
N ILE A 201 5.98 -8.48 0.04
CA ILE A 201 5.38 -9.83 0.03
C ILE A 201 5.64 -10.47 1.38
N GLY A 202 4.57 -10.83 2.11
CA GLY A 202 4.71 -11.51 3.39
C GLY A 202 5.16 -12.96 3.32
N LYS A 203 5.76 -13.42 4.42
CA LYS A 203 6.22 -14.81 4.62
C LYS A 203 5.12 -15.83 4.37
N ASN A 204 3.89 -15.54 4.80
CA ASN A 204 2.73 -16.42 4.63
C ASN A 204 2.38 -16.62 3.15
N HIS A 205 2.41 -15.55 2.34
CA HIS A 205 2.25 -15.67 0.88
C HIS A 205 3.42 -16.38 0.19
N LEU A 206 4.66 -16.22 0.68
CA LEU A 206 5.79 -17.02 0.18
C LEU A 206 5.61 -18.50 0.50
N GLN A 207 5.15 -18.84 1.70
CA GLN A 207 4.88 -20.22 2.11
C GLN A 207 3.68 -20.83 1.35
N GLU A 208 2.59 -20.10 1.17
CA GLU A 208 1.45 -20.52 0.33
C GLU A 208 1.86 -20.69 -1.13
N ALA A 209 2.60 -19.73 -1.69
CA ALA A 209 3.10 -19.83 -3.06
C ALA A 209 4.04 -21.03 -3.24
N LEU A 210 4.90 -21.30 -2.24
CA LEU A 210 5.77 -22.47 -2.23
C LEU A 210 4.96 -23.77 -2.08
N ALA A 211 3.95 -23.82 -1.21
CA ALA A 211 3.07 -24.97 -1.03
C ALA A 211 2.31 -25.30 -2.33
N ILE A 212 1.72 -24.31 -3.00
CA ILE A 212 1.05 -24.46 -4.30
C ILE A 212 2.03 -24.95 -5.38
N GLN A 213 3.28 -24.47 -5.36
CA GLN A 213 4.31 -24.94 -6.30
C GLN A 213 4.71 -26.40 -6.02
N MET A 214 4.73 -26.84 -4.77
CA MET A 214 5.01 -28.22 -4.39
C MET A 214 3.86 -29.16 -4.78
N GLU A 215 2.60 -28.81 -4.51
CA GLU A 215 1.42 -29.59 -4.94
C GLU A 215 1.39 -29.78 -6.46
N LYS A 216 1.61 -28.70 -7.23
CA LYS A 216 1.65 -28.76 -8.70
C LYS A 216 2.80 -29.62 -9.24
N LYS A 217 3.85 -29.85 -8.46
CA LYS A 217 5.01 -30.66 -8.83
C LYS A 217 4.77 -32.14 -8.54
N ASP A 218 4.09 -32.45 -7.43
CA ASP A 218 3.70 -33.80 -7.06
C ASP A 218 2.58 -34.35 -7.97
N ASP A 219 1.59 -33.53 -8.34
CA ASP A 219 0.53 -33.88 -9.30
C ASP A 219 1.04 -34.17 -10.72
N ARG A 220 2.14 -33.54 -11.13
CA ARG A 220 2.80 -33.87 -12.42
C ARG A 220 3.59 -35.16 -12.36
N LYS A 221 4.10 -35.50 -11.17
CA LYS A 221 4.90 -36.71 -10.95
C LYS A 221 4.01 -37.95 -10.89
N THR A 222 2.80 -37.84 -10.36
CA THR A 222 1.79 -38.91 -10.32
C THR A 222 1.11 -39.16 -11.67
N ARG A 223 1.01 -38.15 -12.55
CA ARG A 223 0.49 -38.32 -13.93
C ARG A 223 1.53 -38.77 -14.96
N SER A 224 2.79 -38.93 -14.56
CA SER A 224 3.89 -39.39 -15.41
C SER A 224 4.29 -40.86 -15.16
N CYS A 225 3.54 -41.58 -14.32
CA CYS A 225 3.60 -43.03 -14.15
C CYS A 225 2.37 -43.67 -14.79
#